data_AF-A0A3P8M435-F1
#
_entry.id   AF-A0A3P8M435-F1
#
_cell.length_a   1.000
_cell.length_b   1.000
_cell.length_c   1.000
_cell.angle_alpha   90.00
_cell.angle_beta   90.00
_cell.angle_gamma   90.00
#
_symmetry.space_group_name_H-M   'P 1'
#
loop_
_entity.id
_entity.type
_entity.pdbx_description
1 polymer ?
#
loop_
_entity_poly.entity_id
_entity_poly.type
_entity_poly.pdbx_seq_one_letter_code
_entity_poly.pdbx_strand_id
1 'polypeptide(L)'
;MLPARLTLPRDITAKANDTLSAQGQMTAGQNLTISATTLTQDGKLLAHNRVQLNAGTLNNSGFVQGASLSVGSATLSNSGSLLSGGNLTVNTNDFTQSGSTGAKGKADISASGKLTNTGALVSDDALALKAQDVTQNGVLSGGKGLMVNAQTLTSGKIR
;
A
#
# COMPACT_ATOMS: atom_id res chain seq x y z
N MET A 1 28.14 0.03 7.57
CA MET A 1 27.26 0.87 8.42
C MET A 1 25.97 0.11 8.64
N LEU A 2 25.49 0.00 9.89
CA LEU A 2 24.20 -0.64 10.19
C LEU A 2 23.05 0.30 9.78
N PRO A 3 21.90 -0.20 9.30
CA PRO A 3 20.76 0.64 8.94
C PRO A 3 20.21 1.37 10.18
N ALA A 4 19.83 2.65 10.00
CA ALA A 4 19.26 3.46 11.08
C ALA A 4 17.93 2.86 11.58
N ARG A 5 17.73 2.84 12.91
CA ARG A 5 16.51 2.32 13.54
C ARG A 5 15.92 3.34 14.52
N LEU A 6 14.65 3.66 14.33
CA LEU A 6 13.83 4.46 15.23
C LEU A 6 12.72 3.58 15.82
N THR A 7 12.54 3.60 17.13
CA THR A 7 11.45 2.88 17.80
C THR A 7 10.88 3.72 18.92
N LEU A 8 9.57 3.98 18.89
CA LEU A 8 8.86 4.73 19.93
C LEU A 8 7.73 3.85 20.50
N PRO A 9 7.47 3.87 21.82
CA PRO A 9 6.43 3.07 22.45
C PRO A 9 5.00 3.53 22.12
N ARG A 10 4.86 4.74 21.58
CA ARG A 10 3.58 5.38 21.23
C ARG A 10 3.53 5.60 19.72
N ASP A 11 3.20 6.81 19.30
CA ASP A 11 3.02 7.17 17.91
C ASP A 11 4.32 7.71 17.28
N ILE A 12 4.46 7.52 15.98
CA ILE A 12 5.42 8.22 15.13
C ILE A 12 4.61 9.05 14.12
N THR A 13 4.88 10.36 14.07
CA THR A 13 4.34 11.25 13.04
C THR A 13 5.50 11.91 12.32
N ALA A 14 5.60 11.70 11.00
CA ALA A 14 6.59 12.35 10.15
C ALA A 14 5.90 13.18 9.06
N LYS A 15 6.30 14.44 8.92
CA LYS A 15 5.79 15.34 7.88
C LYS A 15 6.94 15.98 7.13
N ALA A 16 6.90 15.93 5.80
CA ALA A 16 7.80 16.67 4.91
C ALA A 16 6.98 17.48 3.92
N ASN A 17 7.46 18.66 3.53
CA ASN A 17 6.80 19.47 2.49
C ASN A 17 7.26 19.07 1.07
N ASP A 18 8.35 18.32 0.97
CA ASP A 18 8.88 17.81 -0.28
C ASP A 18 9.10 16.30 -0.18
N THR A 19 10.34 15.83 -0.15
CA THR A 19 10.66 14.39 -0.10
C THR A 19 10.93 13.90 1.32
N LEU A 20 10.34 12.76 1.69
CA LEU A 20 10.75 11.95 2.84
C LEU A 20 11.28 10.60 2.35
N SER A 21 12.54 10.29 2.65
CA SER A 21 13.15 8.99 2.38
C SER A 21 13.29 8.19 3.68
N ALA A 22 12.70 7.00 3.73
CA ALA A 22 12.85 6.08 4.85
C ALA A 22 13.51 4.78 4.40
N GLN A 23 14.83 4.77 4.53
CA GLN A 23 15.71 3.64 4.18
C GLN A 23 16.01 2.76 5.41
N GLY A 24 15.73 3.27 6.62
CA GLY A 24 15.90 2.56 7.89
C GLY A 24 14.64 1.85 8.38
N GLN A 25 14.66 1.39 9.62
CA GLN A 25 13.48 0.84 10.29
C GLN A 25 12.83 1.88 11.20
N MET A 26 11.53 2.13 11.03
CA MET A 26 10.68 2.87 11.96
C MET A 26 9.67 1.90 12.59
N THR A 27 9.57 1.89 13.92
CA THR A 27 8.61 1.04 14.64
C THR A 27 7.84 1.86 15.67
N ALA A 28 6.54 2.02 15.45
CA ALA A 28 5.62 2.67 16.38
C ALA A 28 4.90 1.63 17.25
N GLY A 29 4.87 1.84 18.56
CA GLY A 29 4.11 1.01 19.51
C GLY A 29 2.59 1.22 19.40
N GLN A 30 2.14 2.27 18.72
CA GLN A 30 0.72 2.48 18.39
C GLN A 30 0.54 2.81 16.91
N ASN A 31 0.60 4.09 16.53
CA ASN A 31 0.33 4.52 15.17
C ASN A 31 1.57 5.10 14.48
N LEU A 32 1.73 4.84 13.19
CA LEU A 32 2.72 5.49 12.33
C LEU A 32 1.99 6.28 11.25
N THR A 33 2.16 7.61 11.26
CA THR A 33 1.59 8.51 10.26
C THR A 33 2.70 9.21 9.51
N ILE A 34 2.67 9.13 8.18
CA ILE A 34 3.62 9.83 7.32
C ILE A 34 2.85 10.67 6.31
N SER A 35 3.25 11.94 6.17
CA SER A 35 2.76 12.85 5.14
C SER A 35 3.90 13.52 4.39
N ALA A 36 3.94 13.44 3.06
CA ALA A 36 4.98 14.07 2.24
C ALA A 36 4.46 14.49 0.86
N THR A 37 5.20 15.30 0.10
CA THR A 37 4.91 15.43 -1.34
C THR A 37 5.38 14.18 -2.08
N THR A 38 6.60 13.73 -1.77
CA THR A 38 7.14 12.45 -2.25
C THR A 38 7.57 11.60 -1.07
N LEU A 39 7.14 10.35 -1.05
CA LEU A 39 7.51 9.37 -0.06
C LEU A 39 8.27 8.21 -0.72
N THR A 40 9.55 8.05 -0.38
CA THR A 40 10.36 6.91 -0.82
C THR A 40 10.60 5.97 0.35
N GLN A 41 10.01 4.78 0.29
CA GLN A 41 10.03 3.76 1.33
C GLN A 41 10.81 2.54 0.86
N ASP A 42 12.05 2.44 1.29
CA ASP A 42 12.96 1.34 0.93
C ASP A 42 13.39 0.53 2.18
N GLY A 43 13.00 1.00 3.36
CA GLY A 43 13.27 0.36 4.65
C GLY A 43 12.07 -0.42 5.21
N LYS A 44 11.86 -0.33 6.53
CA LYS A 44 10.76 -0.99 7.24
C LYS A 44 9.92 0.01 8.01
N LEU A 45 8.62 0.10 7.72
CA LEU A 45 7.65 0.82 8.53
C LEU A 45 6.74 -0.16 9.25
N LEU A 46 6.78 -0.13 10.57
CA LEU A 46 5.99 -1.03 11.42
C LEU A 46 5.17 -0.20 12.41
N ALA A 47 3.90 -0.53 12.58
CA ALA A 47 3.07 -0.01 13.66
C ALA A 47 2.23 -1.13 14.28
N HIS A 48 2.12 -1.16 15.60
CA HIS A 48 1.28 -2.17 16.27
C HIS A 48 -0.21 -2.00 15.96
N ASN A 49 -0.70 -0.78 15.76
CA ASN A 49 -2.11 -0.51 15.48
C ASN A 49 -2.32 -0.09 14.03
N ARG A 50 -1.87 1.10 13.63
CA ARG A 50 -2.20 1.67 12.33
C ARG A 50 -1.00 2.27 11.65
N VAL A 51 -0.84 1.96 10.37
CA VAL A 51 0.01 2.74 9.46
C VAL A 51 -0.88 3.58 8.56
N GLN A 52 -0.62 4.88 8.49
CA GLN A 52 -1.24 5.79 7.53
C GLN A 52 -0.15 6.50 6.73
N LEU A 53 -0.16 6.33 5.41
CA LEU A 53 0.75 7.00 4.48
C LEU A 53 -0.04 7.92 3.57
N ASN A 54 0.30 9.21 3.54
CA ASN A 54 -0.29 10.18 2.63
C ASN A 54 0.83 10.86 1.82
N ALA A 55 0.82 10.73 0.50
CA ALA A 55 1.82 11.43 -0.32
C ALA A 55 1.31 11.80 -1.70
N GLY A 56 1.83 12.86 -2.33
CA GLY A 56 1.57 13.09 -3.76
C GLY A 56 2.03 11.87 -4.58
N THR A 57 3.30 11.52 -4.42
CA THR A 57 3.91 10.31 -4.98
C THR A 57 4.39 9.40 -3.86
N LEU A 58 3.98 8.13 -3.88
CA LEU A 58 4.46 7.10 -2.95
C LEU A 58 5.17 6.00 -3.72
N ASN A 59 6.47 5.85 -3.48
CA ASN A 59 7.29 4.76 -4.00
C ASN A 59 7.64 3.83 -2.84
N ASN A 60 7.12 2.60 -2.86
CA ASN A 60 7.43 1.59 -1.86
C ASN A 60 8.17 0.41 -2.51
N SER A 61 9.46 0.29 -2.19
CA SER A 61 10.28 -0.89 -2.50
C SER A 61 10.60 -1.72 -1.24
N GLY A 62 10.34 -1.16 -0.06
CA GLY A 62 10.55 -1.77 1.25
C GLY A 62 9.31 -2.50 1.79
N PHE A 63 9.19 -2.51 3.12
CA PHE A 63 8.17 -3.26 3.84
C PHE A 63 7.35 -2.35 4.76
N VAL A 64 6.04 -2.35 4.59
CA VAL A 64 5.09 -1.62 5.43
C VAL A 64 4.11 -2.59 6.07
N GLN A 65 3.97 -2.53 7.40
CA GLN A 65 2.99 -3.34 8.12
C GLN A 65 2.33 -2.62 9.30
N GLY A 66 1.01 -2.77 9.40
CA GLY A 66 0.22 -2.40 10.57
C GLY A 66 -0.92 -3.38 10.82
N ALA A 67 -1.57 -3.34 11.99
CA ALA A 67 -2.82 -4.07 12.18
C ALA A 67 -3.96 -3.49 11.31
N SER A 68 -3.85 -2.22 10.92
CA SER A 68 -4.57 -1.60 9.81
C SER A 68 -3.60 -0.77 8.96
N LEU A 69 -3.86 -0.69 7.66
CA LEU A 69 -3.05 0.09 6.72
C LEU A 69 -3.95 0.94 5.83
N SER A 70 -3.68 2.25 5.82
CA SER A 70 -4.33 3.22 4.93
C SER A 70 -3.27 3.93 4.10
N VAL A 71 -3.47 3.95 2.78
CA VAL A 71 -2.60 4.64 1.82
C VAL A 71 -3.43 5.64 1.02
N GLY A 72 -2.99 6.89 1.01
CA GLY A 72 -3.55 7.96 0.20
C GLY A 72 -2.48 8.57 -0.70
N SER A 73 -2.69 8.59 -2.02
CA SER A 73 -1.75 9.25 -2.92
C SER A 73 -2.35 9.80 -4.21
N ALA A 74 -1.58 10.56 -5.00
CA ALA A 74 -1.91 10.73 -6.41
C ALA A 74 -1.33 9.56 -7.21
N THR A 75 -0.06 9.22 -6.98
CA THR A 75 0.61 8.10 -7.65
C THR A 75 1.18 7.14 -6.61
N LEU A 76 0.80 5.86 -6.72
CA LEU A 76 1.34 4.78 -5.91
C LEU A 76 2.12 3.80 -6.79
N SER A 77 3.40 3.61 -6.49
CA SER A 77 4.24 2.55 -7.04
C SER A 77 4.65 1.61 -5.91
N ASN A 78 4.24 0.35 -5.98
CA ASN A 78 4.59 -0.67 -5.01
C ASN A 78 5.31 -1.85 -5.69
N SER A 79 6.62 -1.92 -5.50
CA SER A 79 7.45 -3.09 -5.82
C SER A 79 7.83 -3.90 -4.57
N GLY A 80 7.62 -3.32 -3.38
CA GLY A 80 7.80 -3.96 -2.08
C GLY A 80 6.52 -4.57 -1.52
N SER A 81 6.33 -4.44 -0.21
CA SER A 81 5.19 -5.00 0.53
C SER A 81 4.38 -3.93 1.27
N LEU A 82 3.06 -3.96 1.09
CA LEU A 82 2.06 -3.22 1.86
C LEU A 82 1.11 -4.22 2.54
N LEU A 83 1.29 -4.48 3.83
CA LEU A 83 0.58 -5.55 4.53
C LEU A 83 -0.28 -5.01 5.69
N SER A 84 -1.52 -5.45 5.74
CA SER A 84 -2.43 -5.20 6.86
C SER A 84 -2.76 -6.49 7.61
N GLY A 85 -2.61 -6.46 8.93
CA GLY A 85 -3.12 -7.51 9.84
C GLY A 85 -4.65 -7.50 10.00
N GLY A 86 -5.33 -6.54 9.40
CA GLY A 86 -6.77 -6.37 9.39
C GLY A 86 -7.18 -5.73 8.06
N ASN A 87 -7.97 -4.66 8.11
CA ASN A 87 -8.43 -4.00 6.89
C ASN A 87 -7.33 -3.17 6.23
N LEU A 88 -7.35 -3.13 4.89
CA LEU A 88 -6.51 -2.31 4.05
C LEU A 88 -7.37 -1.34 3.26
N THR A 89 -6.98 -0.07 3.20
CA THR A 89 -7.56 0.91 2.30
C THR A 89 -6.48 1.58 1.48
N VAL A 90 -6.66 1.63 0.16
CA VAL A 90 -5.80 2.37 -0.77
C VAL A 90 -6.66 3.30 -1.59
N ASN A 91 -6.37 4.60 -1.52
CA ASN A 91 -6.98 5.63 -2.36
C ASN A 91 -5.89 6.32 -3.15
N THR A 92 -5.88 6.18 -4.47
CA THR A 92 -4.89 6.82 -5.34
C THR A 92 -5.51 7.30 -6.65
N ASN A 93 -4.78 8.09 -7.45
CA ASN A 93 -5.20 8.29 -8.84
C ASN A 93 -4.70 7.12 -9.68
N ASP A 94 -3.39 6.92 -9.69
CA ASP A 94 -2.75 5.80 -10.38
C ASP A 94 -2.07 4.85 -9.41
N PHE A 95 -2.18 3.55 -9.70
CA PHE A 95 -1.55 2.48 -8.93
C PHE A 95 -0.77 1.53 -9.84
N THR A 96 0.54 1.44 -9.64
CA THR A 96 1.38 0.37 -10.19
C THR A 96 1.76 -0.60 -9.09
N GLN A 97 1.32 -1.85 -9.21
CA GLN A 97 1.62 -2.95 -8.31
C GLN A 97 2.46 -4.01 -9.01
N SER A 98 3.70 -4.17 -8.58
CA SER A 98 4.61 -5.23 -9.04
C SER A 98 5.16 -6.12 -7.92
N GLY A 99 4.98 -5.71 -6.66
CA GLY A 99 5.29 -6.49 -5.46
C GLY A 99 4.05 -7.15 -4.87
N SER A 100 3.82 -6.93 -3.56
CA SER A 100 2.68 -7.48 -2.83
C SER A 100 1.92 -6.42 -2.04
N THR A 101 0.59 -6.45 -2.16
CA THR A 101 -0.31 -5.77 -1.25
C THR A 101 -1.31 -6.77 -0.70
N GLY A 102 -1.39 -6.86 0.62
CA GLY A 102 -2.09 -7.93 1.33
C GLY A 102 -2.88 -7.43 2.53
N ALA A 103 -4.06 -8.01 2.75
CA ALA A 103 -4.88 -7.77 3.94
C ALA A 103 -5.36 -9.08 4.56
N LYS A 104 -5.30 -9.18 5.90
CA LYS A 104 -5.97 -10.27 6.63
C LYS A 104 -7.47 -10.03 6.80
N GLY A 105 -7.91 -8.78 6.77
CA GLY A 105 -9.31 -8.38 6.66
C GLY A 105 -9.65 -7.96 5.24
N LYS A 106 -10.66 -7.11 5.09
CA LYS A 106 -11.09 -6.59 3.78
C LYS A 106 -10.01 -5.69 3.16
N ALA A 107 -9.80 -5.81 1.86
CA ALA A 107 -8.99 -4.88 1.08
C ALA A 107 -9.90 -4.04 0.16
N ASP A 108 -9.94 -2.74 0.40
CA ASP A 108 -10.63 -1.75 -0.43
C ASP A 108 -9.60 -0.89 -1.18
N ILE A 109 -9.53 -1.05 -2.50
CA ILE A 109 -8.56 -0.36 -3.37
C ILE A 109 -9.33 0.48 -4.39
N SER A 110 -9.13 1.80 -4.35
CA SER A 110 -9.71 2.75 -5.29
C SER A 110 -8.60 3.53 -5.99
N ALA A 111 -8.47 3.34 -7.30
CA ALA A 111 -7.72 4.19 -8.21
C ALA A 111 -8.71 5.08 -8.98
N SER A 112 -8.51 6.40 -9.03
CA SER A 112 -9.40 7.26 -9.83
C SER A 112 -9.09 7.21 -11.32
N GLY A 113 -7.87 6.78 -11.69
CA GLY A 113 -7.38 6.57 -13.05
C GLY A 113 -7.02 5.10 -13.28
N LYS A 114 -5.72 4.81 -13.45
CA LYS A 114 -5.23 3.49 -13.85
C LYS A 114 -4.76 2.64 -12.68
N LEU A 115 -5.09 1.35 -12.71
CA LEU A 115 -4.46 0.32 -11.89
C LEU A 115 -3.76 -0.71 -12.79
N THR A 116 -2.43 -0.82 -12.67
CA THR A 116 -1.63 -1.86 -13.32
C THR A 116 -1.12 -2.83 -12.27
N ASN A 117 -1.51 -4.10 -12.36
CA ASN A 117 -1.08 -5.15 -11.44
C ASN A 117 -0.31 -6.24 -12.19
N THR A 118 0.99 -6.34 -11.95
CA THR A 118 1.84 -7.47 -12.36
C THR A 118 2.32 -8.30 -11.17
N GLY A 119 2.13 -7.79 -9.95
CA GLY A 119 2.41 -8.48 -8.69
C GLY A 119 1.15 -9.14 -8.11
N ALA A 120 0.93 -8.97 -6.81
CA ALA A 120 -0.20 -9.57 -6.10
C ALA A 120 -1.00 -8.54 -5.30
N LEU A 121 -2.32 -8.58 -5.47
CA LEU A 121 -3.31 -7.95 -4.59
C LEU A 121 -4.13 -9.08 -3.95
N VAL A 122 -4.00 -9.25 -2.63
CA VAL A 122 -4.59 -10.38 -1.90
C VAL A 122 -5.33 -9.92 -0.65
N SER A 123 -6.46 -10.54 -0.37
CA SER A 123 -7.25 -10.39 0.84
C SER A 123 -7.65 -11.77 1.35
N ASP A 124 -7.50 -12.03 2.66
CA ASP A 124 -8.05 -13.24 3.29
C ASP A 124 -9.59 -13.12 3.43
N ASP A 125 -10.14 -11.90 3.37
CA ASP A 125 -11.59 -11.63 3.28
C ASP A 125 -11.97 -11.23 1.84
N ALA A 126 -12.78 -10.20 1.63
CA ALA A 126 -13.09 -9.68 0.30
C ALA A 126 -11.98 -8.75 -0.21
N LEU A 127 -11.71 -8.83 -1.51
CA LEU A 127 -10.93 -7.85 -2.27
C LEU A 127 -11.90 -7.05 -3.16
N ALA A 128 -12.02 -5.75 -2.91
CA ALA A 128 -12.78 -4.83 -3.74
C ALA A 128 -11.82 -3.84 -4.42
N LEU A 129 -11.89 -3.79 -5.75
CA LEU A 129 -11.04 -2.95 -6.60
C LEU A 129 -11.93 -2.06 -7.47
N LYS A 130 -11.67 -0.76 -7.43
CA LYS A 130 -12.29 0.23 -8.33
C LYS A 130 -11.20 1.00 -9.08
N ALA A 131 -11.32 1.09 -10.41
CA ALA A 131 -10.46 1.94 -11.25
C ALA A 131 -11.22 2.41 -12.51
N GLN A 132 -10.68 3.37 -13.27
CA GLN A 132 -11.15 3.57 -14.65
C GLN A 132 -10.62 2.43 -15.52
N ASP A 133 -9.29 2.27 -15.56
CA ASP A 133 -8.64 1.23 -16.33
C ASP A 133 -7.88 0.27 -15.42
N VAL A 134 -8.14 -1.03 -15.58
CA VAL A 134 -7.40 -2.10 -14.91
C VAL A 134 -6.62 -2.90 -15.94
N THR A 135 -5.30 -2.91 -15.81
CA THR A 135 -4.43 -3.87 -16.49
C THR A 135 -3.98 -4.91 -15.48
N GLN A 136 -4.49 -6.13 -15.61
CA GLN A 136 -4.20 -7.23 -14.71
C GLN A 136 -3.33 -8.28 -15.43
N ASN A 137 -2.08 -8.39 -15.02
CA ASN A 137 -1.13 -9.43 -15.44
C ASN A 137 -0.46 -10.17 -14.26
N GLY A 138 -1.06 -10.15 -13.07
CA GLY A 138 -0.55 -10.72 -11.83
C GLY A 138 -1.60 -11.55 -11.10
N VAL A 139 -1.69 -11.44 -9.77
CA VAL A 139 -2.73 -12.10 -8.94
C VAL A 139 -3.71 -11.09 -8.35
N LEU A 140 -5.01 -11.35 -8.49
CA LEU A 140 -6.07 -10.76 -7.66
C LEU A 140 -6.75 -11.92 -6.90
N SER A 141 -6.80 -11.85 -5.58
CA SER A 141 -7.45 -12.89 -4.77
C SER A 141 -8.16 -12.29 -3.56
N GLY A 142 -9.42 -12.63 -3.37
CA GLY A 142 -10.15 -12.39 -2.13
C GLY A 142 -10.72 -13.70 -1.61
N GLY A 143 -10.33 -14.11 -0.41
CA GLY A 143 -10.72 -15.38 0.20
C GLY A 143 -12.23 -15.55 0.38
N LYS A 144 -12.99 -14.45 0.52
CA LYS A 144 -14.46 -14.47 0.60
C LYS A 144 -15.16 -13.81 -0.59
N GLY A 145 -14.41 -13.32 -1.57
CA GLY A 145 -14.96 -12.70 -2.77
C GLY A 145 -14.01 -11.70 -3.42
N LEU A 146 -14.11 -11.59 -4.74
CA LEU A 146 -13.39 -10.62 -5.56
C LEU A 146 -14.40 -9.76 -6.32
N MET A 147 -14.34 -8.44 -6.13
CA MET A 147 -15.11 -7.47 -6.90
C MET A 147 -14.16 -6.53 -7.63
N VAL A 148 -14.30 -6.44 -8.95
CA VAL A 148 -13.55 -5.51 -9.80
C VAL A 148 -14.54 -4.63 -10.55
N ASN A 149 -14.52 -3.33 -10.24
CA ASN A 149 -15.30 -2.30 -10.93
C ASN A 149 -14.36 -1.45 -11.76
N ALA A 150 -14.38 -1.64 -13.08
CA ALA A 150 -13.56 -0.90 -14.03
C ALA A 150 -14.37 -0.50 -15.26
N GLN A 151 -14.02 0.62 -15.88
CA GLN A 151 -14.53 0.95 -17.22
C GLN A 151 -13.89 0.01 -18.25
N THR A 152 -12.57 -0.20 -18.14
CA THR A 152 -11.82 -1.16 -18.95
C THR A 152 -11.09 -2.15 -18.06
N LEU A 153 -11.23 -3.45 -18.33
CA LEU A 153 -10.42 -4.50 -17.72
C LEU A 153 -9.68 -5.27 -18.81
N THR A 154 -8.36 -5.16 -18.82
CA THR A 154 -7.47 -5.96 -19.68
C THR A 154 -6.78 -7.00 -18.80
N SER A 155 -6.85 -8.29 -19.17
CA SER A 155 -6.11 -9.35 -18.48
C SER A 155 -5.30 -10.22 -19.42
N GLY A 156 -4.01 -10.41 -19.10
CA GLY A 156 -3.04 -11.09 -19.95
C GLY A 156 -3.02 -12.62 -19.85
N LYS A 157 -3.82 -13.25 -18.98
CA LYS A 157 -3.94 -14.70 -18.89
C LYS A 157 -5.37 -15.12 -18.56
N ILE A 158 -6.11 -15.52 -19.59
CA ILE A 158 -7.25 -16.42 -19.44
C ILE A 158 -6.67 -17.83 -19.68
N ARG A 159 -6.42 -18.59 -18.61
CA ARG A 159 -6.28 -20.05 -18.68
C ARG A 159 -7.21 -20.65 -17.65
#